data_AF-A0A1F8UJQ7-F1
#
_entry.id   AF-A0A1F8UJQ7-F1
#
_cell.length_a   1.000
_cell.length_b   1.000
_cell.length_c   1.000
_cell.angle_alpha   90.00
_cell.angle_beta   90.00
_cell.angle_gamma   90.00
#
_symmetry.space_group_name_H-M   'P 1'
#
loop_
_entity.id
_entity.type
_entity.pdbx_description
1 polymer ?
#
loop_
_entity_poly.entity_id
_entity_poly.type
_entity_poly.pdbx_seq_one_letter_code
_entity_poly.pdbx_strand_id
1 'polypeptide(L)'
;MMNRENRKNANRLNQLENIVENYTRTERHLEQHSDIASKEQLEHAQKIQGFREQEIRNIESNIIHGEAANNTNELDNINKNFSYTKNYLMENAKEMDDFTLEKTIEKQQNRNKQRENLERKNEQ
;
A
#
# COMPACT_ATOMS: atom_id res chain seq x y z
N MET A 1 -19.92 -5.11 26.46
CA MET A 1 -18.78 -4.31 25.91
C MET A 1 -18.25 -5.03 24.67
N MET A 2 -18.01 -4.31 23.57
CA MET A 2 -17.42 -4.92 22.37
C MET A 2 -15.95 -5.28 22.65
N ASN A 3 -15.58 -6.54 22.41
CA ASN A 3 -14.22 -7.02 22.61
C ASN A 3 -13.23 -6.20 21.72
N ARG A 4 -12.00 -6.00 22.20
CA ARG A 4 -10.96 -5.21 21.51
C ARG A 4 -10.68 -5.77 20.11
N GLU A 5 -10.70 -7.09 19.94
CA GLU A 5 -10.57 -7.74 18.63
C GLU A 5 -11.75 -7.43 17.71
N ASN A 6 -12.98 -7.49 18.21
CA ASN A 6 -14.16 -7.16 17.42
C ASN A 6 -14.13 -5.70 16.93
N ARG A 7 -13.59 -4.78 17.73
CA ARG A 7 -13.39 -3.38 17.32
C ARG A 7 -12.30 -3.25 16.25
N LYS A 8 -11.20 -4.00 16.37
CA LYS A 8 -10.15 -4.05 15.33
C LYS A 8 -10.70 -4.60 14.00
N ASN A 9 -11.47 -5.68 14.06
CA ASN A 9 -12.06 -6.29 12.86
C ASN A 9 -13.14 -5.39 12.24
N ALA A 10 -13.93 -4.67 13.04
CA ALA A 10 -14.86 -3.67 12.50
C ALA A 10 -14.12 -2.55 11.73
N ASN A 11 -13.01 -2.04 12.29
CA ASN A 11 -12.20 -1.04 11.59
C ASN A 11 -11.58 -1.59 10.29
N ARG A 12 -11.14 -2.86 10.30
CA ARG A 12 -10.63 -3.54 9.10
C ARG A 12 -11.69 -3.73 8.02
N LEU A 13 -12.91 -4.08 8.41
CA LEU A 13 -14.03 -4.18 7.47
C LEU A 13 -14.30 -2.83 6.81
N ASN A 14 -14.33 -1.74 7.58
CA ASN A 14 -14.48 -0.39 7.00
C ASN A 14 -13.32 -0.04 6.05
N GLN A 15 -12.08 -0.41 6.40
CA GLN A 15 -10.93 -0.20 5.53
C GLN A 15 -11.03 -1.02 4.24
N LEU A 16 -11.45 -2.30 4.35
CA LEU A 16 -11.65 -3.20 3.23
C LEU A 16 -12.70 -2.66 2.25
N GLU A 17 -13.86 -2.21 2.77
CA GLU A 17 -14.94 -1.59 1.99
C GLU A 17 -14.41 -0.41 1.17
N ASN A 18 -13.72 0.53 1.82
CA ASN A 18 -13.14 1.70 1.15
C ASN A 18 -12.13 1.31 0.04
N ILE A 19 -11.28 0.31 0.27
CA ILE A 19 -10.28 -0.10 -0.72
C ILE A 19 -10.94 -0.82 -1.91
N VAL A 20 -11.90 -1.71 -1.64
CA VAL A 20 -12.65 -2.42 -2.68
C VAL A 20 -13.43 -1.44 -3.56
N GLU A 21 -14.08 -0.43 -2.97
CA GLU A 21 -14.77 0.62 -3.72
C GLU A 21 -13.81 1.40 -4.63
N ASN A 22 -12.68 1.84 -4.08
CA ASN A 22 -11.66 2.57 -4.84
C ASN A 22 -11.06 1.72 -5.97
N TYR A 23 -10.77 0.45 -5.68
CA TYR A 23 -10.30 -0.51 -6.67
C TYR A 23 -11.30 -0.66 -7.81
N THR A 24 -12.56 -0.94 -7.47
CA THR A 24 -13.64 -1.14 -8.46
C THR A 24 -13.87 0.11 -9.32
N ARG A 25 -13.82 1.31 -8.71
CA ARG A 25 -13.96 2.58 -9.43
C ARG A 25 -12.82 2.80 -10.41
N THR A 26 -11.58 2.50 -10.03
CA THR A 26 -10.42 2.66 -10.92
C THR A 26 -10.44 1.61 -12.04
N GLU A 27 -10.84 0.36 -11.79
CA GLU A 27 -11.00 -0.65 -12.85
C GLU A 27 -12.01 -0.19 -13.88
N ARG A 28 -13.19 0.26 -13.43
CA ARG A 28 -14.21 0.81 -14.32
C ARG A 28 -13.69 2.01 -15.12
N HIS A 29 -12.93 2.89 -14.49
CA HIS A 29 -12.36 4.05 -15.19
C HIS A 29 -11.36 3.63 -16.28
N LEU A 30 -10.53 2.62 -16.01
CA LEU A 30 -9.62 2.05 -17.00
C LEU A 30 -10.36 1.36 -18.14
N GLU A 31 -11.42 0.60 -17.84
CA GLU A 31 -12.28 -0.01 -18.86
C GLU A 31 -12.91 1.04 -19.78
N GLN A 32 -13.37 2.16 -19.23
CA GLN A 32 -14.14 3.18 -19.97
C GLN A 32 -13.28 4.23 -20.69
N HIS A 33 -12.04 4.47 -20.24
CA HIS A 33 -11.22 5.60 -20.70
C HIS A 33 -9.78 5.21 -21.06
N SER A 34 -9.47 3.91 -21.18
CA SER A 34 -8.12 3.47 -21.52
C SER A 34 -7.65 3.97 -22.89
N ASP A 35 -8.56 4.22 -23.82
CA ASP A 35 -8.31 4.71 -25.17
C ASP A 35 -7.82 6.16 -25.24
N ILE A 36 -8.14 6.96 -24.22
CA ILE A 36 -7.73 8.38 -24.12
C ILE A 36 -6.58 8.61 -23.12
N ALA A 37 -6.17 7.59 -22.38
CA ALA A 37 -5.10 7.66 -21.40
C ALA A 37 -3.73 7.39 -22.03
N SER A 38 -2.69 8.08 -21.56
CA SER A 38 -1.32 7.79 -21.99
C SER A 38 -0.86 6.44 -21.44
N LYS A 39 0.08 5.78 -22.13
CA LYS A 39 0.68 4.52 -21.67
C LYS A 39 1.22 4.61 -20.25
N GLU A 40 1.86 5.73 -19.90
CA GLU A 40 2.41 5.96 -18.56
C GLU A 40 1.31 6.06 -17.50
N GLN A 41 0.19 6.72 -17.81
CA GLN A 41 -0.97 6.81 -16.91
C GLN A 41 -1.61 5.44 -16.69
N LEU A 42 -1.70 4.61 -17.74
CA LEU A 42 -2.22 3.24 -17.65
C LEU A 42 -1.33 2.34 -16.79
N GLU A 43 -0.01 2.37 -17.02
CA GLU A 43 0.96 1.61 -16.22
C GLU A 43 0.92 2.04 -14.74
N HIS A 44 0.80 3.35 -14.48
CA HIS A 44 0.68 3.87 -13.14
C HIS A 44 -0.60 3.38 -12.45
N ALA A 45 -1.75 3.47 -13.13
CA ALA A 45 -3.03 3.03 -12.58
C ALA A 45 -3.03 1.52 -12.30
N GLN A 46 -2.51 0.69 -13.22
CA GLN A 46 -2.36 -0.75 -13.01
C GLN A 46 -1.49 -1.06 -11.78
N LYS A 47 -0.40 -0.31 -11.59
CA LYS A 47 0.48 -0.47 -10.43
C LYS A 47 -0.25 -0.14 -9.13
N ILE A 48 -1.03 0.95 -9.09
CA ILE A 48 -1.88 1.29 -7.93
C ILE A 48 -2.89 0.16 -7.66
N GLN A 49 -3.51 -0.38 -8.70
CA GLN A 49 -4.50 -1.45 -8.57
C GLN A 49 -3.91 -2.73 -8.00
N GLY A 50 -2.69 -3.10 -8.41
CA GLY A 50 -1.95 -4.22 -7.82
C GLY A 50 -1.69 -4.03 -6.32
N PHE A 51 -1.37 -2.80 -5.88
CA PHE A 51 -1.21 -2.53 -4.43
C PHE A 51 -2.52 -2.67 -3.66
N ARG A 52 -3.62 -2.13 -4.20
CA ARG A 52 -4.94 -2.24 -3.57
C ARG A 52 -5.38 -3.70 -3.45
N GLU A 53 -5.17 -4.50 -4.48
CA GLU A 53 -5.48 -5.93 -4.45
C GLU A 53 -4.65 -6.67 -3.38
N GLN A 54 -3.38 -6.30 -3.23
CA GLN A 54 -2.51 -6.86 -2.18
C GLN A 54 -2.93 -6.40 -0.77
N GLU A 55 -3.40 -5.16 -0.63
CA GLU A 55 -3.92 -4.63 0.63
C GLU A 55 -5.24 -5.30 1.03
N ILE A 56 -6.13 -5.54 0.06
CA ILE A 56 -7.37 -6.34 0.23
C ILE A 56 -7.02 -7.71 0.83
N ARG A 57 -6.14 -8.47 0.17
CA ARG A 57 -5.71 -9.81 0.64
C ARG A 57 -5.13 -9.77 2.06
N ASN A 58 -4.32 -8.75 2.36
CA ASN A 58 -3.74 -8.58 3.68
C ASN A 58 -4.80 -8.32 4.77
N ILE A 59 -5.79 -7.48 4.48
CA ILE A 59 -6.87 -7.16 5.41
C ILE A 59 -7.77 -8.38 5.63
N GLU A 60 -8.13 -9.10 4.56
CA GLU A 60 -8.88 -10.35 4.64
C GLU A 60 -8.15 -11.38 5.51
N SER A 61 -6.86 -11.61 5.25
CA SER A 61 -6.02 -12.51 6.05
C SER A 61 -5.98 -12.12 7.53
N ASN A 62 -5.84 -10.80 7.83
CA ASN A 62 -5.88 -10.28 9.20
C ASN A 62 -7.23 -10.54 9.90
N ILE A 63 -8.34 -10.46 9.17
CA ILE A 63 -9.68 -10.70 9.72
C ILE A 63 -9.86 -12.18 10.02
N ILE A 64 -9.44 -13.07 9.10
CA ILE A 64 -9.65 -14.52 9.19
C ILE A 64 -8.71 -15.15 10.23
N HIS A 65 -7.42 -14.80 10.20
CA HIS A 65 -6.38 -15.48 10.97
C HIS A 65 -5.84 -14.66 12.15
N GLY A 66 -6.22 -13.39 12.28
CA GLY A 66 -5.67 -12.47 13.29
C GLY A 66 -4.28 -11.91 12.94
N GLU A 67 -3.83 -10.90 13.69
CA GLU A 67 -2.57 -10.16 13.41
C GLU A 67 -1.32 -11.04 13.44
N ALA A 68 -1.33 -12.10 14.24
CA ALA A 68 -0.18 -12.99 14.41
C ALA A 68 0.17 -13.77 13.12
N ALA A 69 -0.78 -13.96 12.21
CA ALA A 69 -0.53 -14.63 10.93
C ALA A 69 0.29 -13.76 9.94
N ASN A 70 0.25 -12.43 10.10
CA ASN A 70 0.97 -11.47 9.24
C ASN A 70 2.36 -11.08 9.75
N ASN A 71 2.79 -11.59 10.91
CA ASN A 71 4.18 -11.49 11.36
C ASN A 71 5.15 -12.35 10.53
N THR A 72 4.67 -12.99 9.47
CA THR A 72 5.44 -13.87 8.59
C THR A 72 6.21 -13.14 7.50
N ASN A 73 6.03 -11.82 7.29
CA ASN A 73 6.80 -11.13 6.25
C ASN A 73 7.00 -9.62 6.51
N GLU A 74 7.79 -9.28 7.54
CA GLU A 74 8.25 -7.90 7.83
C GLU A 74 8.84 -7.22 6.59
N LEU A 75 9.53 -7.99 5.75
CA LEU A 75 10.11 -7.55 4.48
C LEU A 75 9.04 -7.11 3.46
N ASP A 76 7.94 -7.86 3.33
CA ASP A 76 6.83 -7.51 2.43
C ASP A 76 6.14 -6.21 2.86
N ASN A 77 5.95 -6.01 4.17
CA ASN A 77 5.38 -4.77 4.69
C ASN A 77 6.27 -3.55 4.46
N ILE A 78 7.59 -3.70 4.58
CA ILE A 78 8.54 -2.62 4.27
C ILE A 78 8.54 -2.33 2.78
N ASN A 79 8.52 -3.36 1.93
CA ASN A 79 8.44 -3.21 0.48
C ASN A 79 7.16 -2.48 0.03
N LYS A 80 6.01 -2.84 0.59
CA LYS A 80 4.72 -2.15 0.35
C LYS A 80 4.78 -0.67 0.70
N ASN A 81 5.21 -0.36 1.93
CA ASN A 81 5.29 1.02 2.41
C ASN A 81 6.32 1.86 1.65
N PHE A 82 7.41 1.23 1.21
CA PHE A 82 8.40 1.86 0.34
C PHE A 82 7.76 2.21 -1.02
N SER A 83 7.12 1.24 -1.67
CA SER A 83 6.51 1.48 -2.98
C SER A 83 5.37 2.51 -2.96
N TYR A 84 4.51 2.47 -1.94
CA TYR A 84 3.42 3.43 -1.78
C TYR A 84 3.92 4.87 -1.69
N THR A 85 4.84 5.13 -0.77
CA THR A 85 5.38 6.48 -0.58
C THR A 85 6.25 6.93 -1.76
N LYS A 86 6.94 6.02 -2.45
CA LYS A 86 7.64 6.34 -3.70
C LYS A 86 6.68 6.85 -4.77
N ASN A 87 5.55 6.16 -4.97
CA ASN A 87 4.54 6.60 -5.94
C ASN A 87 3.91 7.94 -5.52
N TYR A 88 3.56 8.11 -4.25
CA TYR A 88 3.03 9.37 -3.73
C TYR A 88 3.98 10.54 -3.99
N LEU A 89 5.28 10.35 -3.74
CA LEU A 89 6.31 11.34 -4.04
C LEU A 89 6.40 11.64 -5.54
N MET A 90 6.29 10.64 -6.42
CA MET A 90 6.35 10.89 -7.87
C MET A 90 5.23 11.83 -8.34
N GLU A 91 4.02 11.70 -7.79
CA GLU A 91 2.87 12.50 -8.20
C GLU A 91 2.81 13.86 -7.51
N ASN A 92 3.20 13.93 -6.23
CA ASN A 92 2.92 15.08 -5.39
C ASN A 92 4.16 15.90 -5.02
N ALA A 93 5.38 15.42 -5.26
CA ALA A 93 6.59 16.09 -4.78
C ALA A 93 6.73 17.55 -5.26
N LYS A 94 6.19 17.89 -6.44
CA LYS A 94 6.24 19.26 -6.98
C LYS A 94 5.32 20.24 -6.26
N GLU A 95 4.27 19.74 -5.63
CA GLU A 95 3.27 20.53 -4.91
C GLU A 95 3.48 20.48 -3.38
N MET A 96 4.47 19.69 -2.92
CA MET A 96 4.80 19.54 -1.50
C MET A 96 5.73 20.67 -1.03
N ASP A 97 5.55 21.10 0.22
CA ASP A 97 6.53 21.98 0.86
C ASP A 97 7.86 21.27 1.09
N ASP A 98 8.95 22.04 1.03
CA ASP A 98 10.32 21.53 1.08
C ASP A 98 10.60 20.67 2.32
N PHE A 99 10.05 21.04 3.48
CA PHE A 99 10.26 20.32 4.73
C PHE A 99 9.56 18.96 4.71
N THR A 100 8.30 18.90 4.28
CA THR A 100 7.56 17.64 4.15
C THR A 100 8.18 16.72 3.10
N LEU A 101 8.64 17.28 1.98
CA LEU A 101 9.35 16.53 0.94
C LEU A 101 10.64 15.90 1.48
N GLU A 102 11.49 16.70 2.14
CA GLU A 102 12.75 16.25 2.74
C GLU A 102 12.52 15.13 3.75
N LYS A 103 11.57 15.31 4.68
CA LYS A 103 11.25 14.30 5.70
C LYS A 103 10.70 13.01 5.09
N THR A 104 9.92 13.12 4.02
CA THR A 104 9.36 11.96 3.32
C THR A 104 10.46 11.18 2.59
N ILE A 105 11.43 11.88 1.98
CA ILE A 105 12.62 11.26 1.36
C ILE A 105 13.49 10.57 2.43
N GLU A 106 13.77 11.24 3.55
CA GLU A 106 14.55 10.66 4.67
C GLU A 106 13.89 9.36 5.19
N LYS A 107 12.56 9.38 5.35
CA LYS A 107 11.79 8.19 5.75
C LYS A 107 11.88 7.06 4.72
N GLN A 108 11.91 7.38 3.42
CA GLN A 108 12.11 6.38 2.36
C GLN A 108 13.52 5.76 2.41
N GLN A 109 14.55 6.57 2.64
CA GLN A 109 15.92 6.07 2.78
C GLN A 109 16.05 5.11 3.97
N ASN A 110 15.42 5.44 5.10
CA ASN A 110 15.43 4.57 6.28
C ASN A 110 14.70 3.24 6.04
N ARG A 111 13.57 3.25 5.33
CA ARG A 111 12.87 2.03 4.91
C ARG A 111 13.72 1.17 3.97
N ASN A 112 14.46 1.77 3.03
CA ASN A 112 15.36 1.03 2.15
C ASN A 112 16.48 0.33 2.93
N LYS A 113 17.11 1.03 3.89
CA LYS A 113 18.12 0.43 4.77
C LYS A 113 17.55 -0.73 5.60
N GLN A 114 16.35 -0.57 6.14
CA GLN A 114 15.68 -1.63 6.91
C GLN A 114 15.39 -2.86 6.04
N ARG A 115 14.95 -2.64 4.79
CA ARG A 115 14.75 -3.70 3.80
C ARG A 115 16.04 -4.45 3.50
N GLU A 116 17.11 -3.75 3.14
CA GLU A 116 18.42 -4.34 2.82
C GLU A 116 18.99 -5.13 4.02
N ASN A 117 18.69 -4.72 5.25
CA ASN A 117 19.09 -5.44 6.45
C ASN A 117 18.30 -6.75 6.65
N LEU A 118 17.01 -6.76 6.31
CA LEU A 118 16.17 -7.95 6.40
C LEU A 118 16.45 -8.95 5.27
N GLU A 119 16.69 -8.46 4.05
CA GLU A 119 17.10 -9.30 2.91
C GLU A 119 18.41 -10.03 3.22
N ARG A 120 19.43 -9.31 3.70
CA ARG A 120 20.72 -9.92 4.11
C ARG A 120 20.59 -10.93 5.25
N LYS A 121 19.62 -10.77 6.16
CA LYS A 121 19.38 -11.74 7.25
C LYS A 121 18.70 -13.02 6.77
N ASN A 122 17.93 -12.95 5.69
CA ASN A 122 17.24 -14.10 5.11
C ASN A 122 18.15 -14.92 4.17
N GLU A 123 19.33 -14.41 3.81
CA GLU A 123 20.34 -15.07 2.99
C GLU A 123 21.41 -15.83 3.80
N GLN A 124 21.39 -15.74 5.14
CA GLN A 124 22.29 -16.43 6.08
C GLN A 124 21.63 -17.66 6.71
#